data_AF-A0A4R7ZYJ5-F1
#
_entry.id   AF-A0A4R7ZYJ5-F1
#
_cell.length_a   1.000
_cell.length_b   1.000
_cell.length_c   1.000
_cell.angle_alpha   90.00
_cell.angle_beta   90.00
_cell.angle_gamma   90.00
#
_symmetry.space_group_name_H-M   'P 1'
#
loop_
_entity.id
_entity.type
_entity.pdbx_description
1 polymer ?
#
loop_
_entity_poly.entity_id
_entity_poly.type
_entity_poly.pdbx_seq_one_letter_code
_entity_poly.pdbx_strand_id
1 'polypeptide(L)'
;MKREHLRRLLAALAVWRWARRRRPSAAPQPIGPPIEEIAAALRQLLWDHDELLRSPNRAVPDGRLRWMEKRIGDRAVQAAQAIDVPHPDRPVGGYSRQQLVRLLHELTCAGLALPRSVVLLAPDNLP
;
A
#
# COMPACT_ATOMS: atom_id res chain seq x y z
N MET A 1 10.03 24.46 0.58
CA MET A 1 8.64 24.05 0.25
C MET A 1 8.27 22.63 0.75
N LYS A 2 8.61 22.23 1.99
CA LYS A 2 8.32 20.86 2.51
C LYS A 2 7.11 20.77 3.46
N ARG A 3 6.54 21.91 3.85
CA ARG A 3 5.48 22.00 4.88
C ARG A 3 4.06 21.82 4.32
N GLU A 4 3.88 21.96 3.01
CA GLU A 4 2.56 21.98 2.37
C GLU A 4 2.00 20.58 2.08
N HIS A 5 2.87 19.63 1.72
CA HIS A 5 2.51 18.22 1.60
C HIS A 5 2.07 17.63 2.94
N LEU A 6 2.76 17.98 4.04
CA LEU A 6 2.39 17.50 5.37
C LEU A 6 1.02 18.04 5.82
N ARG A 7 0.69 19.29 5.47
CA ARG A 7 -0.61 19.91 5.82
C ARG A 7 -1.77 19.33 5.01
N ARG A 8 -1.54 18.99 3.74
CA ARG A 8 -2.54 18.31 2.89
C ARG A 8 -2.84 16.89 3.38
N LEU A 9 -1.82 16.17 3.85
CA LEU A 9 -1.99 14.83 4.46
C LEU A 9 -2.80 14.87 5.76
N LEU A 10 -2.52 15.85 6.62
CA LEU A 10 -3.28 16.02 7.86
C LEU A 10 -4.73 16.48 7.61
N ALA A 11 -4.95 17.33 6.60
CA ALA A 11 -6.28 17.76 6.21
C ALA A 11 -7.13 16.60 5.63
N ALA A 12 -6.53 15.76 4.79
CA ALA A 12 -7.19 14.57 4.26
C ALA A 12 -7.56 13.58 5.38
N LEU A 13 -6.64 13.35 6.33
CA LEU A 13 -6.91 12.50 7.51
C LEU A 13 -8.01 13.07 8.42
N ALA A 14 -8.09 14.40 8.56
CA ALA A 14 -9.11 15.06 9.37
C ALA A 14 -10.52 14.94 8.74
N VAL A 15 -10.64 15.10 7.42
CA VAL A 15 -11.89 14.90 6.67
C VAL A 15 -12.35 13.44 6.78
N TRP A 16 -11.41 12.49 6.71
CA TRP A 16 -11.69 11.07 6.87
C TRP A 16 -12.17 10.69 8.28
N ARG A 17 -11.57 11.27 9.32
CA ARG A 17 -12.00 11.07 10.72
C ARG A 17 -13.44 11.55 10.96
N TRP A 18 -13.88 12.56 10.21
CA TRP A 18 -15.24 13.07 10.27
C TRP A 18 -16.24 12.15 9.55
N ALA A 19 -15.87 11.61 8.38
CA ALA A 19 -16.67 10.62 7.66
C ALA A 19 -16.91 9.32 8.47
N ARG A 20 -15.91 8.85 9.24
CA ARG A 20 -16.03 7.67 10.11
C ARG A 20 -17.06 7.84 11.24
N ARG A 21 -17.26 9.06 11.75
CA ARG A 21 -18.27 9.32 12.81
C ARG A 21 -19.71 9.30 12.32
N ARG A 22 -19.95 9.34 10.99
CA ARG A 22 -21.29 9.41 10.40
C ARG A 22 -21.88 8.05 9.98
N ARG A 23 -21.17 6.92 10.15
CA ARG A 23 -21.75 5.61 9.80
C ARG A 23 -22.80 5.20 10.85
N PRO A 24 -24.08 4.99 10.46
CA PRO A 24 -25.08 4.43 11.36
C PRO A 24 -24.72 2.99 11.72
N SER A 25 -24.80 2.69 13.01
CA SER A 25 -24.36 1.45 13.64
C SER A 25 -25.40 0.34 13.50
N ALA A 26 -25.31 -0.52 12.47
CA ALA A 26 -26.23 -1.66 12.35
C ALA A 26 -25.71 -2.92 11.60
N ALA A 27 -24.47 -2.94 11.08
CA ALA A 27 -23.94 -4.10 10.36
C ALA A 27 -22.83 -4.82 11.15
N PRO A 28 -22.70 -6.16 11.03
CA PRO A 28 -21.59 -6.91 11.62
C PRO A 28 -20.26 -6.28 11.20
N GLN A 29 -19.46 -5.90 12.18
CA GLN A 29 -18.24 -5.14 11.92
C GLN A 29 -17.20 -6.07 11.30
N PRO A 30 -16.71 -5.80 10.08
CA PRO A 30 -15.60 -6.57 9.52
C PRO A 30 -14.39 -6.50 10.44
N ILE A 31 -13.69 -7.63 10.61
CA ILE A 31 -12.46 -7.71 11.40
C ILE A 31 -11.34 -7.01 10.61
N GLY A 32 -11.19 -5.70 10.82
CA GLY A 32 -10.15 -4.89 10.19
C GLY A 32 -10.66 -3.54 9.66
N PRO A 33 -9.74 -2.64 9.25
CA PRO A 33 -10.13 -1.44 8.52
C PRO A 33 -10.87 -1.83 7.22
N PRO A 34 -11.82 -1.00 6.75
CA PRO A 34 -12.52 -1.27 5.50
C PRO A 34 -11.54 -1.43 4.33
N ILE A 35 -11.87 -2.31 3.38
CA ILE A 35 -10.98 -2.65 2.24
C ILE A 35 -10.54 -1.40 1.48
N GLU A 36 -11.37 -0.36 1.41
CA GLU A 36 -11.06 0.91 0.77
C GLU A 36 -9.95 1.68 1.50
N GLU A 37 -9.90 1.62 2.84
CA GLU A 37 -8.81 2.20 3.64
C GLU A 37 -7.50 1.43 3.41
N ILE A 38 -7.57 0.10 3.35
CA ILE A 38 -6.41 -0.76 3.07
C ILE A 38 -5.88 -0.45 1.67
N ALA A 39 -6.76 -0.41 0.67
CA ALA A 39 -6.43 -0.10 -0.71
C ALA A 39 -5.84 1.30 -0.86
N ALA A 40 -6.41 2.32 -0.21
CA ALA A 40 -5.89 3.68 -0.23
C ALA A 40 -4.47 3.75 0.39
N ALA A 41 -4.27 3.11 1.54
CA ALA A 41 -2.96 3.05 2.18
C ALA A 41 -1.92 2.31 1.32
N LEU A 42 -2.33 1.21 0.66
CA LEU A 42 -1.46 0.45 -0.25
C LEU A 42 -1.06 1.28 -1.46
N ARG A 43 -1.99 2.00 -2.09
CA ARG A 43 -1.71 2.92 -3.19
C ARG A 43 -0.70 4.01 -2.79
N GLN A 44 -0.88 4.60 -1.61
CA GLN A 44 0.02 5.62 -1.11
C GLN A 44 1.42 5.08 -0.85
N LEU A 45 1.54 3.91 -0.22
CA LEU A 45 2.84 3.26 0.01
C LEU A 45 3.57 2.94 -1.31
N LEU A 46 2.83 2.51 -2.33
CA LEU A 46 3.37 2.24 -3.65
C LEU A 46 3.88 3.51 -4.36
N TRP A 47 3.15 4.63 -4.22
CA TRP A 47 3.63 5.94 -4.72
C TRP A 47 4.86 6.44 -3.97
N ASP A 48 4.86 6.39 -2.64
CA ASP A 48 6.00 6.82 -1.83
C ASP A 48 7.25 5.99 -2.19
N HIS A 49 7.08 4.69 -2.45
CA HIS A 49 8.15 3.79 -2.87
C HIS A 49 8.70 4.15 -4.26
N ASP A 50 7.80 4.43 -5.20
CA ASP A 50 8.14 4.85 -6.56
C ASP A 50 8.87 6.21 -6.58
N GLU A 51 8.40 7.19 -5.81
CA GLU A 51 9.04 8.49 -5.64
C GLU A 51 10.44 8.35 -5.05
N LEU A 52 10.61 7.45 -4.07
CA LEU A 52 11.91 7.18 -3.45
C LEU A 52 12.92 6.60 -4.46
N LEU A 53 12.48 5.71 -5.35
CA LEU A 53 13.33 5.11 -6.38
C LEU A 53 13.64 6.06 -7.55
N ARG A 54 12.70 6.93 -7.93
CA ARG A 54 12.92 7.92 -9.00
C ARG A 54 13.73 9.13 -8.54
N SER A 55 14.04 9.27 -7.25
CA SER A 55 14.76 10.44 -6.74
C SER A 55 16.23 10.42 -7.21
N PRO A 56 16.65 11.37 -8.07
CA PRO A 56 17.97 11.33 -8.73
C PRO A 56 19.15 11.68 -7.80
N ASN A 57 18.91 11.95 -6.50
CA ASN A 57 19.90 12.58 -5.62
C ASN A 57 20.24 11.77 -4.34
N ARG A 58 19.94 10.47 -4.24
CA ARG A 58 20.26 9.74 -3.01
C ARG A 58 20.64 8.28 -3.22
N ALA A 59 21.76 7.91 -2.59
CA ALA A 59 21.90 6.60 -1.98
C ALA A 59 20.73 6.42 -0.99
N VAL A 60 19.68 5.75 -1.44
CA VAL A 60 18.57 5.36 -0.56
C VAL A 60 19.15 4.33 0.40
N PRO A 61 19.10 4.56 1.73
CA PRO A 61 19.58 3.55 2.66
C PRO A 61 18.78 2.26 2.46
N ASP A 62 19.46 1.14 2.21
CA ASP A 62 18.81 -0.16 1.93
C ASP A 62 17.77 -0.51 3.01
N GLY A 63 18.05 -0.16 4.27
CA GLY A 63 17.13 -0.37 5.39
C GLY A 63 15.79 0.38 5.25
N ARG A 64 15.77 1.57 4.64
CA ARG A 64 14.54 2.34 4.42
C ARG A 64 13.70 1.73 3.31
N LEU A 65 14.33 1.31 2.21
CA LEU A 65 13.65 0.63 1.12
C LEU A 65 13.05 -0.69 1.59
N ARG A 66 13.85 -1.50 2.31
CA ARG A 66 13.40 -2.76 2.95
C ARG A 66 12.23 -2.56 3.91
N TRP A 67 12.25 -1.49 4.71
CA TRP A 67 11.15 -1.19 5.61
C TRP A 67 9.86 -0.85 4.86
N MET A 68 9.95 -0.12 3.73
CA MET A 68 8.79 0.18 2.89
C MET A 68 8.24 -1.07 2.20
N GLU A 69 9.11 -1.92 1.65
CA GLU A 69 8.73 -3.21 1.06
C GLU A 69 7.98 -4.10 2.07
N LYS A 70 8.46 -4.17 3.32
CA LYS A 70 7.75 -4.89 4.39
C LYS A 70 6.35 -4.33 4.64
N ARG A 71 6.21 -3.00 4.74
CA ARG A 71 4.89 -2.37 4.96
C ARG A 71 3.94 -2.55 3.78
N ILE A 72 4.46 -2.55 2.55
CA ILE A 72 3.68 -2.86 1.34
C ILE A 72 3.15 -4.29 1.44
N GLY A 73 4.02 -5.26 1.77
CA GLY A 73 3.61 -6.65 1.96
C GLY A 73 2.53 -6.82 3.03
N ASP A 74 2.70 -6.16 4.17
CA ASP A 74 1.73 -6.24 5.27
C ASP A 74 0.34 -5.73 4.88
N ARG A 75 0.28 -4.66 4.07
CA ARG A 75 -1.00 -4.12 3.59
C ARG A 75 -1.56 -4.89 2.41
N ALA A 76 -0.71 -5.47 1.58
CA ALA A 76 -1.14 -6.38 0.52
C ALA A 76 -1.78 -7.65 1.10
N VAL A 77 -1.21 -8.22 2.18
CA VAL A 77 -1.82 -9.37 2.88
C VAL A 77 -3.16 -8.99 3.52
N GLN A 78 -3.23 -7.85 4.21
CA GLN A 78 -4.50 -7.37 4.77
C GLN A 78 -5.55 -7.16 3.67
N ALA A 79 -5.15 -6.66 2.50
CA ALA A 79 -6.04 -6.51 1.36
C ALA A 79 -6.50 -7.87 0.88
N ALA A 80 -5.57 -8.82 0.69
CA ALA A 80 -5.87 -10.16 0.20
C ALA A 80 -6.83 -10.91 1.14
N GLN A 81 -6.61 -10.80 2.45
CA GLN A 81 -7.53 -11.34 3.47
C GLN A 81 -8.93 -10.72 3.38
N ALA A 82 -9.01 -9.41 3.17
CA ALA A 82 -10.28 -8.70 3.12
C ALA A 82 -11.09 -8.96 1.83
N ILE A 83 -10.44 -9.42 0.74
CA ILE A 83 -11.10 -9.81 -0.52
C ILE A 83 -11.04 -11.32 -0.80
N ASP A 84 -10.65 -12.11 0.21
CA ASP A 84 -10.53 -13.57 0.16
C ASP A 84 -9.67 -14.12 -1.01
N VAL A 85 -8.56 -13.43 -1.29
CA VAL A 85 -7.59 -13.85 -2.31
C VAL A 85 -6.51 -14.74 -1.67
N PRO A 86 -6.16 -15.89 -2.31
CA PRO A 86 -5.05 -16.72 -1.87
C PRO A 86 -3.77 -15.90 -1.72
N HIS A 87 -3.18 -15.92 -0.53
CA HIS A 87 -1.94 -15.21 -0.24
C HIS A 87 -0.96 -16.15 0.47
N PRO A 88 0.34 -16.09 0.13
CA PRO A 88 1.35 -16.88 0.80
C PRO A 88 1.54 -16.41 2.25
N ASP A 89 1.76 -17.36 3.16
CA ASP A 89 2.15 -17.07 4.53
C ASP A 89 3.33 -16.10 4.59
N ARG A 90 3.33 -15.24 5.61
CA ARG A 90 4.38 -14.24 5.78
C ARG A 90 5.73 -14.94 6.01
N PRO A 91 6.72 -14.77 5.14
CA PRO A 91 8.06 -15.34 5.37
C PRO A 91 8.78 -14.63 6.52
N VAL A 92 9.63 -15.36 7.24
CA VAL A 92 10.34 -14.89 8.46
C VAL A 92 11.24 -13.66 8.21
N GLY A 93 11.64 -13.40 6.97
CA GLY A 93 12.43 -12.23 6.56
C GLY A 93 11.62 -11.05 5.98
N GLY A 94 10.31 -11.21 5.79
CA GLY A 94 9.50 -10.35 4.93
C GLY A 94 9.55 -10.80 3.47
N TYR A 95 8.60 -10.30 2.66
CA TYR A 95 8.44 -10.73 1.27
C TYR A 95 9.63 -10.30 0.41
N SER A 96 10.05 -11.19 -0.49
CA SER A 96 10.95 -10.81 -1.58
C SER A 96 10.23 -9.88 -2.56
N ARG A 97 10.98 -9.11 -3.34
CA ARG A 97 10.40 -8.21 -4.36
C ARG A 97 9.48 -8.97 -5.32
N GLN A 98 9.90 -10.13 -5.80
CA GLN A 98 9.09 -10.98 -6.69
C GLN A 98 7.79 -11.48 -6.03
N GLN A 99 7.84 -11.84 -4.75
CA GLN A 99 6.64 -12.24 -4.01
C GLN A 99 5.68 -11.06 -3.84
N LEU A 100 6.19 -9.86 -3.57
CA LEU A 100 5.38 -8.64 -3.53
C LEU A 100 4.74 -8.35 -4.88
N VAL A 101 5.49 -8.42 -5.98
CA VAL A 101 4.97 -8.19 -7.34
C VAL A 101 3.80 -9.14 -7.63
N ARG A 102 4.00 -10.45 -7.37
CA ARG A 102 2.94 -11.46 -7.57
C ARG A 102 1.71 -11.16 -6.73
N LEU A 103 1.88 -10.87 -5.44
CA LEU A 103 0.77 -10.57 -4.55
C LEU A 103 0.00 -9.32 -5.00
N LEU A 104 0.68 -8.24 -5.40
CA LEU A 104 0.04 -7.04 -5.92
C LEU A 104 -0.67 -7.30 -7.26
N HIS A 105 -0.13 -8.18 -8.10
CA HIS A 105 -0.76 -8.60 -9.34
C HIS A 105 -2.06 -9.36 -9.08
N GLU A 106 -2.05 -10.34 -8.16
CA GLU A 106 -3.25 -11.08 -7.76
C GLU A 106 -4.34 -10.15 -7.19
N LEU A 107 -3.95 -9.18 -6.35
CA LEU A 107 -4.88 -8.16 -5.86
C LEU A 107 -5.49 -7.34 -7.00
N THR A 108 -4.69 -7.00 -8.01
CA THR A 108 -5.17 -6.26 -9.18
C THR A 108 -6.12 -7.10 -10.03
N CYS A 109 -5.82 -8.39 -10.24
CA CYS A 109 -6.70 -9.35 -10.91
C CYS A 109 -8.03 -9.54 -10.17
N ALA A 110 -7.99 -9.53 -8.83
CA ALA A 110 -9.17 -9.58 -7.98
C ALA A 110 -9.98 -8.26 -7.94
N GLY A 111 -9.57 -7.25 -8.71
CA GLY A 111 -10.32 -5.99 -8.87
C GLY A 111 -9.87 -4.86 -7.95
N LEU A 112 -8.78 -5.03 -7.19
CA LEU A 112 -8.20 -3.94 -6.41
C LEU A 112 -7.53 -2.94 -7.35
N ALA A 113 -8.05 -1.71 -7.42
CA ALA A 113 -7.47 -0.67 -8.27
C ALA A 113 -6.12 -0.17 -7.72
N LEU A 114 -5.03 -0.77 -8.18
CA LEU A 114 -3.66 -0.39 -7.85
C LEU A 114 -3.00 0.42 -8.98
N PRO A 115 -2.11 1.39 -8.66
CA PRO A 115 -1.38 2.16 -9.65
C PRO A 115 -0.43 1.27 -10.45
N ARG A 116 -0.71 1.08 -11.75
CA ARG A 116 0.12 0.31 -12.68
C ARG A 116 1.54 0.86 -12.86
N SER A 117 1.73 2.16 -12.62
CA SER A 117 2.95 2.90 -12.95
C SER A 117 4.05 2.85 -11.89
N VAL A 118 3.98 1.92 -10.93
CA VAL A 118 4.92 1.82 -9.82
C VAL A 118 6.04 0.86 -10.22
N VAL A 119 7.31 1.20 -9.97
CA VAL A 119 8.48 0.35 -10.31
C VAL A 119 8.36 -1.10 -9.79
N LEU A 120 7.56 -1.35 -8.76
CA LEU A 120 7.30 -2.70 -8.24
C LEU A 120 6.30 -3.49 -9.10
N LEU A 121 5.44 -2.81 -9.87
CA LEU A 121 4.41 -3.37 -10.76
C LEU A 121 4.80 -3.27 -12.24
N ALA A 122 5.86 -2.52 -12.57
CA ALA A 122 6.45 -2.56 -13.88
C ALA A 122 6.96 -3.98 -14.15
N PRO A 123 6.53 -4.65 -15.23
CA PRO A 123 7.19 -5.89 -15.67
C PRO A 123 8.67 -5.55 -15.88
N ASP A 124 9.58 -6.44 -15.51
CA ASP A 124 11.05 -6.26 -15.47
C ASP A 124 11.67 -5.60 -16.72
N ASN A 125 11.43 -4.30 -16.88
CA ASN A 125 11.87 -3.44 -17.96
C ASN A 125 12.29 -2.12 -17.33
N LEU A 126 13.46 -2.16 -16.69
CA LEU A 126 14.36 -1.01 -16.72
C LEU A 126 15.53 -1.41 -17.62
N PRO A 127 15.88 -0.60 -18.63
CA PRO A 127 17.09 -0.83 -19.45
C PRO A 127 18.37 -0.72 -18.62
#